data_AF-A0A3D2U0L5-F1
#
_entry.id   AF-A0A3D2U0L5-F1
#
_cell.length_a   1.000
_cell.length_b   1.000
_cell.length_c   1.000
_cell.angle_alpha   90.00
_cell.angle_beta   90.00
_cell.angle_gamma   90.00
#
_symmetry.space_group_name_H-M   'P 1'
#
loop_
_entity.id
_entity.type
_entity.pdbx_description
1 polymer ?
#
loop_
_entity_poly.entity_id
_entity_poly.type
_entity_poly.pdbx_seq_one_letter_code
_entity_poly.pdbx_strand_id
1 'polypeptide(L)'
;WSPGRSGAKWEAISSNGVGKPETRDNKHGSNHAAVLDLIDAIEKDRQPVSSVYDARAATEMIVSVFESHRQGGPVSVPLENRKNPLTLLKS
;
A
#
# COMPACT_ATOMS: atom_id res chain seq x y z
N TRP A 1 -0.20 -8.58 -13.54
CA TRP A 1 -0.61 -9.82 -12.84
C TRP A 1 -0.93 -10.85 -13.90
N SER A 2 -0.24 -11.99 -13.91
CA SER A 2 -0.63 -13.12 -14.75
C SER A 2 -1.32 -14.15 -13.87
N PRO A 3 -2.56 -14.57 -14.18
CA PRO A 3 -3.18 -15.69 -13.47
C PRO A 3 -2.31 -16.93 -13.64
N GLY A 4 -2.13 -17.73 -12.58
CA GLY A 4 -1.14 -18.82 -12.51
C GLY A 4 -1.24 -19.93 -13.58
N ARG A 5 -2.25 -19.89 -14.45
CA ARG A 5 -2.46 -20.82 -15.58
C ARG A 5 -1.95 -20.29 -16.93
N SER A 6 -1.29 -19.13 -16.97
CA SER A 6 -0.85 -18.53 -18.23
C SER A 6 0.51 -19.06 -18.75
N GLY A 7 1.20 -19.93 -18.00
CA GLY A 7 2.55 -20.40 -18.34
C GLY A 7 3.62 -19.30 -18.27
N ALA A 8 3.32 -18.14 -17.66
CA ALA A 8 4.27 -17.05 -17.51
C ALA A 8 5.43 -17.46 -16.60
N LYS A 9 6.65 -17.12 -17.01
CA LYS A 9 7.85 -17.35 -16.20
C LYS A 9 8.04 -16.18 -15.24
N TRP A 10 8.59 -16.49 -14.06
CA TRP A 10 8.99 -15.45 -13.12
C TRP A 10 10.16 -14.66 -13.68
N GLU A 11 10.00 -13.34 -13.71
CA GLU A 11 11.06 -12.39 -14.06
C GLU A 11 11.36 -11.51 -12.86
N ALA A 12 12.64 -11.42 -12.49
CA ALA A 12 13.06 -10.53 -11.41
C ALA A 12 12.96 -9.07 -11.87
N ILE A 13 12.45 -8.20 -11.00
CA ILE A 13 12.39 -6.76 -11.24
C ILE A 13 13.33 -6.09 -10.25
N SER A 14 14.28 -5.29 -10.76
CA SER A 14 15.17 -4.45 -9.96
C SER A 14 14.98 -2.98 -10.31
N SER A 15 15.66 -2.09 -9.57
CA SER A 15 15.74 -0.66 -9.89
C SER A 15 16.36 -0.40 -11.27
N ASN A 16 17.09 -1.37 -11.83
CA ASN A 16 17.69 -1.29 -13.16
C ASN A 16 16.73 -1.76 -14.28
N GLY A 17 15.59 -2.34 -13.93
CA GLY A 17 14.56 -2.84 -14.83
C GLY A 17 14.31 -4.35 -14.71
N VAL A 18 13.44 -4.85 -15.60
CA VAL A 18 13.06 -6.27 -15.67
C VAL A 18 14.24 -7.12 -16.14
N GLY A 19 14.49 -8.24 -15.46
CA GLY A 19 15.53 -9.21 -15.79
C GLY A 19 16.96 -8.77 -15.49
N LYS A 20 17.17 -7.57 -14.93
CA LYS A 20 18.50 -7.03 -14.63
C LYS A 20 18.84 -7.18 -13.14
N PRO A 21 20.11 -7.47 -12.79
CA PRO A 21 20.54 -7.54 -11.39
C PRO A 21 20.40 -6.17 -10.71
N GLU A 22 20.11 -6.19 -9.40
CA GLU A 22 20.12 -4.98 -8.58
C GLU A 22 21.56 -4.55 -8.29
N THR A 23 21.83 -3.25 -8.43
CA THR A 23 23.15 -2.65 -8.18
C THR A 23 23.16 -1.75 -6.96
N ARG A 24 21.98 -1.39 -6.42
CA ARG A 24 21.86 -0.64 -5.18
C ARG A 24 22.11 -1.54 -3.97
N ASP A 25 22.91 -1.07 -3.02
CA ASP A 25 23.21 -1.75 -1.76
C ASP A 25 22.25 -1.35 -0.62
N ASN A 26 21.43 -0.31 -0.84
CA ASN A 26 20.70 0.42 0.19
C ASN A 26 19.34 -0.19 0.56
N LYS A 27 19.31 -1.48 0.92
CA LYS A 27 18.08 -2.27 1.18
C LYS A 27 17.07 -1.61 2.14
N HIS A 28 17.48 -0.67 2.99
CA HIS A 28 16.63 0.00 3.98
C HIS A 28 16.65 1.53 3.93
N GLY A 29 17.11 2.14 2.84
CA GLY A 29 17.27 3.61 2.74
C GLY A 29 15.98 4.38 3.07
N SER A 30 14.84 3.91 2.56
CA SER A 30 13.54 4.56 2.82
C SER A 30 13.07 4.43 4.26
N ASN A 31 13.30 3.28 4.90
CA ASN A 31 12.93 3.08 6.31
C ASN A 31 13.77 3.97 7.22
N HIS A 32 15.07 4.08 6.93
CA HIS A 32 15.96 4.96 7.67
C HIS A 32 15.51 6.43 7.56
N ALA A 33 15.19 6.89 6.35
CA ALA A 33 14.69 8.24 6.12
C ALA A 33 13.36 8.50 6.86
N ALA A 34 12.43 7.55 6.85
CA ALA A 34 11.16 7.68 7.56
C ALA A 34 11.33 7.80 9.09
N VAL A 35 12.28 7.04 9.67
CA VAL A 35 12.59 7.13 11.11
C VAL A 35 13.21 8.47 11.46
N LEU A 36 14.16 8.97 10.64
CA LEU A 36 14.77 10.28 10.86
C LEU A 36 13.75 11.41 10.78
N ASP A 37 12.84 11.37 9.80
CA ASP A 37 11.75 12.35 9.69
C ASP A 37 10.82 12.31 10.90
N LEU A 38 10.49 11.12 11.41
CA LEU A 38 9.65 11.00 12.60
C LEU A 38 10.31 11.63 13.84
N ILE A 39 11.61 11.39 14.05
CA ILE A 39 12.36 12.01 15.16
C ILE A 39 12.36 13.53 15.01
N ASP A 40 12.73 14.04 13.84
CA ASP A 40 12.74 15.49 13.57
C ASP A 40 11.35 16.13 13.72
N ALA A 41 10.30 15.40 13.35
CA ALA A 41 8.91 15.86 13.50
C ALA A 41 8.52 16.03 14.97
N ILE A 42 8.94 15.10 15.83
CA ILE A 42 8.74 15.17 17.28
C ILE A 42 9.51 16.36 17.87
N GLU A 43 10.78 16.52 17.50
CA GLU A 43 11.63 17.60 18.02
C GLU A 43 11.13 19.01 17.62
N LYS A 44 10.51 19.13 16.45
CA LYS A 44 10.02 20.41 15.91
C LYS A 44 8.52 20.64 16.09
N ASP A 45 7.83 19.76 16.81
CA ASP A 45 6.37 19.80 17.00
C ASP A 45 5.59 19.99 15.68
N ARG A 46 5.92 19.15 14.69
CA ARG A 46 5.27 19.13 13.37
C ARG A 46 4.75 17.74 13.05
N GLN A 47 3.91 17.64 12.02
CA GLN A 47 3.57 16.33 11.47
C GLN A 47 4.77 15.72 10.71
N PRO A 48 4.96 14.39 10.78
CA PRO A 48 5.86 13.69 9.88
C PRO A 48 5.31 13.73 8.46
N VAL A 49 6.18 13.53 7.47
CA VAL A 49 5.83 13.48 6.04
C VAL A 49 4.81 12.39 5.73
N SER A 50 4.89 11.26 6.45
CA SER A 50 3.88 10.19 6.40
C SER A 50 3.15 10.14 7.74
N SER A 51 2.01 10.82 7.82
CA SER A 51 1.26 11.02 9.06
C SER A 51 0.19 9.95 9.29
N VAL A 52 -0.44 9.98 10.47
CA VAL A 52 -1.60 9.11 10.77
C VAL A 52 -2.79 9.38 9.85
N TYR A 53 -2.91 10.60 9.31
CA TYR A 53 -3.99 10.95 8.38
C TYR A 53 -3.78 10.29 7.02
N ASP A 54 -2.54 10.24 6.55
CA ASP A 54 -2.17 9.54 5.31
C ASP A 54 -2.37 8.02 5.48
N ALA A 55 -1.96 7.47 6.62
CA ALA A 55 -2.19 6.06 6.95
C ALA A 55 -3.68 5.72 6.98
N ARG A 56 -4.52 6.59 7.55
CA ARG A 56 -5.97 6.45 7.56
C ARG A 56 -6.54 6.50 6.13
N ALA A 57 -6.14 7.47 5.32
CA ALA A 57 -6.61 7.60 3.94
C ALA A 57 -6.23 6.39 3.08
N ALA A 58 -5.00 5.89 3.22
CA ALA A 58 -4.54 4.68 2.54
C ALA A 58 -5.34 3.44 2.98
N THR A 59 -5.58 3.30 4.28
CA THR A 59 -6.42 2.22 4.83
C THR A 59 -7.83 2.28 4.26
N GLU A 60 -8.43 3.48 4.23
CA GLU A 60 -9.77 3.72 3.68
C GLU A 60 -9.85 3.34 2.19
N MET A 61 -8.82 3.67 1.41
CA MET A 61 -8.73 3.31 -0.01
C MET A 61 -8.65 1.79 -0.19
N ILE A 62 -7.82 1.10 0.60
CA ILE A 62 -7.69 -0.36 0.56
C ILE A 62 -9.05 -1.04 0.85
N VAL A 63 -9.72 -0.66 1.93
CA VAL A 63 -11.03 -1.26 2.26
C VAL A 63 -12.12 -0.88 1.26
N SER A 64 -12.04 0.30 0.64
CA SER A 64 -12.97 0.73 -0.40
C SER A 64 -12.88 -0.11 -1.67
N VAL A 65 -11.67 -0.59 -2.03
CA VAL A 65 -11.51 -1.52 -3.17
C VAL A 65 -12.26 -2.83 -2.91
N PHE A 66 -12.15 -3.39 -1.70
CA PHE A 66 -12.87 -4.62 -1.35
C PHE A 66 -14.39 -4.40 -1.29
N GLU A 67 -14.82 -3.28 -0.72
CA GLU A 67 -16.24 -2.93 -0.66
C GLU A 67 -16.84 -2.69 -2.05
N SER A 68 -16.10 -2.00 -2.93
CA SER A 68 -16.47 -1.81 -4.33
C SER A 68 -16.63 -3.14 -5.06
N HIS A 69 -15.69 -4.07 -4.87
CA HIS A 69 -15.79 -5.40 -5.44
C HIS A 69 -17.03 -6.15 -4.92
N ARG A 70 -17.28 -6.09 -3.60
CA ARG A 70 -18.43 -6.73 -2.95
C ARG A 70 -19.77 -6.18 -3.45
N GLN A 71 -19.85 -4.86 -3.69
CA GLN A 71 -21.05 -4.19 -4.21
C GLN A 71 -21.19 -4.26 -5.74
N GLY A 72 -20.13 -4.68 -6.45
CA GLY A 72 -20.12 -4.74 -7.91
C GLY A 72 -20.12 -3.37 -8.59
N GLY A 73 -19.64 -2.33 -7.92
CA GLY A 73 -19.68 -0.96 -8.44
C GLY A 73 -18.90 0.06 -7.60
N PRO A 74 -18.83 1.33 -8.02
CA PRO A 74 -18.15 2.39 -7.29
C PRO A 74 -18.77 2.61 -5.89
N VAL A 75 -17.94 3.03 -4.92
CA VAL A 75 -18.36 3.33 -3.56
C VAL A 75 -17.92 4.74 -3.15
N SER A 76 -18.66 5.37 -2.25
CA SER A 76 -18.32 6.67 -1.67
C SER A 76 -17.18 6.53 -0.65
N VAL A 77 -16.36 7.58 -0.53
CA VAL A 77 -15.30 7.68 0.49
C VAL A 77 -15.55 8.93 1.33
N PRO A 78 -15.52 8.85 2.67
CA PRO A 78 -15.28 7.65 3.46
C PRO A 78 -16.48 6.69 3.44
N LEU A 79 -16.23 5.38 3.51
CA LEU A 79 -17.23 4.31 3.47
C LEU A 79 -18.32 4.49 4.52
N GLU A 80 -19.57 4.27 4.15
CA GLU A 80 -20.68 4.24 5.11
C GLU A 80 -20.60 2.99 6.00
N ASN A 81 -20.26 1.84 5.42
CA ASN A 81 -20.11 0.57 6.13
C ASN A 81 -18.68 0.41 6.67
N ARG A 82 -18.54 0.37 8.00
CA ARG A 82 -17.25 0.22 8.71
C ARG A 82 -16.88 -1.23 9.05
N LYS A 83 -17.67 -2.23 8.63
CA LYS A 83 -17.33 -3.65 8.80
C LYS A 83 -16.30 -4.09 7.77
N ASN A 84 -15.47 -5.08 8.10
CA ASN A 84 -14.53 -5.66 7.13
C ASN A 84 -15.30 -6.29 5.95
N PRO A 85 -15.14 -5.80 4.70
CA PRO A 85 -15.90 -6.27 3.55
C PRO A 85 -15.78 -7.78 3.27
N LEU A 86 -14.63 -8.37 3.59
CA LEU A 86 -14.38 -9.80 3.38
C LEU A 86 -15.23 -10.70 4.27
N THR A 87 -15.69 -10.19 5.43
CA THR A 87 -16.57 -10.93 6.34
C THR A 87 -18.03 -10.94 5.88
N LEU A 88 -18.36 -10.18 4.82
CA LEU A 88 -19.71 -10.01 4.30
C LEU A 88 -19.90 -10.75 2.96
N LEU A 89 -18.89 -11.50 2.50
CA LEU A 89 -19.01 -12.33 1.31
C LEU A 89 -19.98 -13.47 1.58
N LYS A 90 -20.92 -13.70 0.65
CA LYS A 90 -21.82 -14.85 0.70
C LYS A 90 -21.07 -16.08 0.22
N SER A 91 -21.26 -17.21 0.93
CA SER A 91 -20.81 -18.54 0.50
C SER A 91 -21.61 -19.04 -0.70
#